data_AF-A0A0F9M551-F1
#
_entry.id   AF-A0A0F9M551-F1
#
_cell.length_a   1.000
_cell.length_b   1.000
_cell.length_c   1.000
_cell.angle_alpha   90.00
_cell.angle_beta   90.00
_cell.angle_gamma   90.00
#
_symmetry.space_group_name_H-M   'P 1'
#
loop_
_entity.id
_entity.type
_entity.pdbx_description
1 polymer ?
#
loop_
_entity_poly.entity_id
_entity_poly.type
_entity_poly.pdbx_seq_one_letter_code
_entity_poly.pdbx_strand_id
1 'polypeptide(L)'
;MKTYYTIEITSTGRSLGCSSEKYQIFDRQTNHFTTLEAVKLHLENKYGNYERQKIFRDTSKGAEHIGWVYCFNNDDISHTPVDKWHQRDYVEVWKNEATPVIV
;
A
#
# COMPACT_ATOMS: atom_id res chain seq x y z
N MET A 1 -3.49 -25.48 -10.14
CA MET A 1 -4.06 -24.30 -9.46
C MET A 1 -3.48 -23.06 -10.10
N LYS A 2 -4.28 -22.03 -10.39
CA LYS A 2 -3.73 -20.76 -10.87
C LYS A 2 -3.26 -19.97 -9.66
N THR A 3 -1.97 -19.64 -9.63
CA THR A 3 -1.43 -18.70 -8.65
C THR A 3 -1.71 -17.27 -9.12
N TYR A 4 -2.07 -16.40 -8.19
CA TYR A 4 -2.07 -14.95 -8.41
C TYR A 4 -1.56 -14.25 -7.16
N TYR A 5 -1.15 -13.01 -7.32
CA TYR A 5 -0.71 -12.13 -6.23
C TYR A 5 -1.79 -11.10 -5.98
N THR A 6 -2.12 -10.91 -4.71
CA THR A 6 -2.97 -9.80 -4.29
C THR A 6 -2.09 -8.76 -3.62
N ILE A 7 -2.30 -7.52 -4.00
CA ILE A 7 -1.78 -6.36 -3.29
C ILE A 7 -2.95 -5.65 -2.62
N GLU A 8 -2.78 -5.29 -1.35
CA GLU A 8 -3.65 -4.35 -0.65
C GLU A 8 -2.84 -3.11 -0.30
N ILE A 9 -3.40 -1.95 -0.62
CA ILE A 9 -2.83 -0.64 -0.33
C ILE A 9 -3.81 0.07 0.60
N THR A 10 -3.42 0.27 1.85
CA THR A 10 -4.15 1.12 2.79
C THR A 10 -3.46 2.47 2.87
N SER A 11 -4.10 3.50 2.34
CA SER A 11 -3.58 4.86 2.33
C SER A 11 -4.06 5.63 3.53
N THR A 12 -3.11 6.23 4.24
CA THR A 12 -3.38 7.03 5.43
C THR A 12 -2.78 8.42 5.32
N GLY A 13 -3.48 9.41 5.86
CA GLY A 13 -3.08 10.80 5.80
C GLY A 13 -3.12 11.48 7.16
N ARG A 14 -2.24 12.45 7.35
CA ARG A 14 -2.28 13.41 8.46
C ARG A 14 -2.04 14.81 7.90
N SER A 15 -3.03 15.70 8.00
CA SER A 15 -2.92 17.08 7.53
C SER A 15 -1.74 17.80 8.15
N LEU A 16 -1.02 18.59 7.34
CA LEU A 16 0.05 19.45 7.82
C LEU A 16 -0.55 20.62 8.62
N GLY A 17 0.03 20.92 9.78
CA GLY A 17 -0.44 22.00 10.65
C GLY A 17 -1.63 21.66 11.56
N CYS A 18 -2.16 20.43 11.49
CA CYS A 18 -3.12 19.95 12.47
C CYS A 18 -2.41 19.47 13.74
N SER A 19 -2.94 19.84 14.91
CA SER A 19 -2.45 19.35 16.22
C SER A 19 -2.80 17.89 16.50
N SER A 20 -3.66 17.29 15.67
CA SER A 20 -3.96 15.86 15.70
C SER A 20 -2.74 15.06 15.24
N GLU A 21 -2.19 14.23 16.13
CA GLU A 21 -1.12 13.30 15.78
C GLU A 21 -1.61 12.09 14.97
N LYS A 22 -2.93 11.91 14.81
CA LYS A 22 -3.51 10.67 14.30
C LYS A 22 -3.57 10.67 12.77
N TYR A 23 -2.95 9.64 12.18
CA TYR A 23 -3.19 9.27 10.79
C TYR A 23 -4.59 8.68 10.66
N GLN A 24 -5.29 9.02 9.59
CA GLN A 24 -6.60 8.45 9.25
C GLN A 24 -6.52 7.75 7.91
N ILE A 25 -7.21 6.62 7.79
CA ILE A 25 -7.37 5.92 6.51
C ILE A 25 -8.35 6.74 5.65
N PHE A 26 -7.96 7.06 4.43
CA PHE A 26 -8.83 7.75 3.47
C PHE A 26 -9.07 6.94 2.20
N ASP A 27 -8.24 5.94 1.91
CA ASP A 27 -8.42 5.06 0.75
C ASP A 27 -7.90 3.64 1.04
N ARG A 28 -8.54 2.67 0.39
CA ARG A 28 -8.15 1.25 0.40
C ARG A 28 -8.34 0.68 -1.00
N GLN A 29 -7.26 0.13 -1.55
CA GLN A 29 -7.25 -0.44 -2.89
C GLN A 29 -6.76 -1.88 -2.85
N THR A 30 -7.43 -2.76 -3.59
CA THR A 30 -7.00 -4.14 -3.79
C THR A 30 -6.81 -4.38 -5.28
N ASN A 31 -5.62 -4.87 -5.67
CA ASN A 31 -5.34 -5.24 -7.05
C ASN A 31 -4.84 -6.68 -7.12
N HIS A 32 -5.07 -7.33 -8.27
CA HIS A 32 -4.65 -8.70 -8.50
C HIS A 32 -3.73 -8.79 -9.72
N PHE A 33 -2.67 -9.56 -9.59
CA PHE A 33 -1.64 -9.74 -10.61
C PHE A 33 -1.34 -11.22 -10.81
N THR A 34 -1.03 -11.60 -12.04
CA THR A 34 -0.66 -12.99 -12.35
C THR A 34 0.79 -13.31 -11.99
N THR A 35 1.66 -12.31 -11.98
CA THR A 35 3.10 -12.47 -11.73
C THR A 35 3.61 -11.47 -10.70
N LEU A 36 4.69 -11.82 -10.02
CA LEU A 36 5.35 -10.93 -9.06
C LEU A 36 6.02 -9.73 -9.75
N GLU A 37 6.48 -9.93 -10.98
CA GLU A 37 7.07 -8.87 -11.83
C GLU A 37 6.04 -7.78 -12.11
N ALA A 38 4.79 -8.14 -12.38
CA ALA A 38 3.72 -7.17 -12.58
C ALA A 38 3.39 -6.37 -11.30
N VAL A 39 3.47 -7.01 -10.13
CA VAL A 39 3.35 -6.32 -8.84
C VAL A 39 4.47 -5.29 -8.68
N LYS A 40 5.73 -5.68 -8.95
CA LYS A 40 6.89 -4.79 -8.84
C LYS A 40 6.75 -3.59 -9.77
N LEU A 41 6.39 -3.82 -11.02
CA LEU A 41 6.19 -2.76 -12.01
C LEU A 41 5.04 -1.82 -11.59
N HIS A 42 3.94 -2.36 -11.07
CA HIS A 42 2.84 -1.54 -10.56
C HIS A 42 3.29 -0.62 -9.42
N LEU A 43 4.06 -1.16 -8.47
CA LEU A 43 4.60 -0.39 -7.34
C LEU A 43 5.62 0.66 -7.77
N GLU A 44 6.48 0.32 -8.73
CA GLU A 44 7.44 1.26 -9.32
C GLU A 44 6.74 2.40 -10.07
N ASN A 45 5.69 2.10 -10.83
CA ASN A 45 4.91 3.13 -11.51
C ASN A 45 4.14 4.03 -10.52
N LYS A 46 3.62 3.45 -9.42
CA LYS A 46 2.83 4.19 -8.43
C LYS A 46 3.70 5.07 -7.51
N TYR A 47 4.83 4.54 -7.04
CA TYR A 47 5.67 5.19 -6.02
C TYR A 47 7.06 5.62 -6.52
N GLY A 48 7.49 5.21 -7.71
CA GLY A 48 8.81 5.51 -8.22
C GLY A 48 9.92 5.18 -7.22
N ASN A 49 10.70 6.21 -6.89
CA ASN A 49 11.85 6.12 -5.99
C ASN A 49 11.57 6.63 -4.56
N TYR A 50 10.29 6.72 -4.14
CA TYR A 50 9.99 7.12 -2.76
C TYR A 50 10.64 6.18 -1.74
N GLU A 51 11.06 6.76 -0.61
CA GLU A 51 11.58 5.99 0.51
C GLU A 51 10.52 5.01 1.03
N ARG A 52 10.96 3.80 1.37
CA ARG A 52 10.08 2.75 1.87
C ARG A 52 10.71 1.98 3.00
N GLN A 53 9.87 1.58 3.95
CA GLN A 53 10.24 0.74 5.09
C GLN A 53 9.57 -0.63 4.94
N LYS A 54 10.24 -1.71 5.35
CA LYS A 54 9.67 -3.06 5.28
C LYS A 54 8.62 -3.26 6.37
N ILE A 55 7.51 -3.92 6.04
CA ILE A 55 6.48 -4.37 6.99
C ILE A 55 6.68 -5.87 7.23
N PHE A 56 6.65 -6.27 8.50
CA PHE A 56 6.75 -7.68 8.87
C PHE A 56 5.49 -8.12 9.61
N ARG A 57 5.14 -9.40 9.43
CA ARG A 57 4.07 -10.08 10.15
C ARG A 57 4.69 -11.17 11.01
N ASP A 58 4.29 -11.23 12.28
CA ASP A 58 4.70 -12.31 13.15
C ASP A 58 4.01 -13.62 12.75
N THR A 59 4.80 -14.67 12.62
CA THR A 59 4.35 -16.04 12.33
C THR A 59 4.94 -16.99 13.37
N SER A 60 4.43 -18.22 13.41
CA SER A 60 5.00 -19.27 14.27
C SER A 60 6.46 -19.62 13.95
N LYS A 61 6.97 -19.21 12.78
CA LYS A 61 8.35 -19.41 12.34
C LYS A 61 9.23 -18.17 12.49
N GLY A 62 8.70 -17.07 13.04
CA GLY A 62 9.36 -15.78 13.16
C GLY A 62 8.69 -14.69 12.32
N ALA A 63 9.41 -13.59 12.07
CA ALA A 63 8.89 -12.45 11.32
C ALA A 63 9.00 -12.67 9.80
N GLU A 64 7.87 -12.64 9.10
CA GLU A 64 7.79 -12.75 7.64
C GLU A 64 7.65 -11.35 7.02
N HIS A 65 8.44 -11.06 5.97
CA HIS A 65 8.33 -9.81 5.23
C HIS A 65 7.08 -9.85 4.34
N ILE A 66 6.09 -9.00 4.62
CA ILE A 66 4.79 -9.01 3.93
C ILE A 66 4.55 -7.80 3.03
N GLY A 67 5.44 -6.80 3.06
CA GLY A 67 5.27 -5.61 2.22
C GLY A 67 6.05 -4.39 2.68
N TRP A 68 5.54 -3.20 2.39
CA TRP A 68 6.24 -1.93 2.62
C TRP A 68 5.32 -0.80 3.05
N VAL A 69 5.85 0.15 3.83
CA VAL A 69 5.24 1.47 4.04
C VAL A 69 5.98 2.47 3.16
N TYR A 70 5.25 3.15 2.28
CA TYR A 70 5.77 4.30 1.53
C TYR A 70 5.37 5.58 2.24
N CYS A 71 6.32 6.49 2.47
CA CYS A 71 6.11 7.73 3.20
C CYS A 71 6.43 8.93 2.30
N PHE A 72 5.49 9.85 2.12
CA PHE A 72 5.69 11.05 1.29
C PHE A 72 4.74 12.18 1.69
N ASN A 73 5.06 13.40 1.25
CA ASN A 73 4.16 14.55 1.39
C ASN A 73 3.27 14.61 0.15
N ASN A 74 2.00 14.94 0.36
CA ASN A 74 1.04 15.08 -0.73
C ASN A 74 0.24 16.38 -0.55
N ASP A 75 -0.14 16.98 -1.67
CA ASP A 75 -0.75 18.30 -1.75
C ASP A 75 -1.96 18.21 -2.71
N ASP A 76 -3.15 18.62 -2.26
CA ASP A 76 -4.31 18.81 -3.12
C ASP A 76 -4.34 20.24 -3.65
N ILE A 77 -3.88 20.39 -4.90
CA ILE A 77 -3.83 21.67 -5.60
C ILE A 77 -5.13 22.02 -6.34
N SER A 78 -6.17 21.19 -6.22
CA SER A 78 -7.45 21.43 -6.92
C SER A 78 -8.30 22.52 -6.26
N HIS A 79 -7.94 22.98 -5.05
CA HIS A 79 -8.65 24.01 -4.30
C HIS A 79 -7.71 25.06 -3.69
N THR A 80 -8.27 26.18 -3.20
CA THR A 80 -7.55 27.20 -2.42
C THR A 80 -8.26 27.43 -1.08
N PRO A 81 -7.57 27.34 0.07
CA PRO A 81 -6.13 27.05 0.21
C PRO A 81 -5.76 25.61 -0.18
N VAL A 82 -4.51 25.40 -0.60
CA VAL A 82 -3.97 24.07 -0.93
C VAL A 82 -3.91 23.25 0.34
N ASP A 83 -4.61 22.12 0.36
CA ASP A 83 -4.54 21.17 1.46
C ASP A 83 -3.28 20.32 1.32
N LYS A 84 -2.55 20.15 2.41
CA LYS A 84 -1.31 19.36 2.44
C LYS A 84 -1.35 18.33 3.54
N TRP A 85 -0.80 17.14 3.31
CA TRP A 85 -0.72 16.10 4.33
C TRP A 85 0.55 15.26 4.20
N HIS A 86 0.97 14.69 5.32
CA HIS A 86 1.88 13.55 5.32
C HIS A 86 1.08 12.29 5.01
N GLN A 87 1.48 11.56 3.98
CA GLN A 87 0.85 10.31 3.57
C GLN A 87 1.72 9.12 3.92
N ARG A 88 1.08 8.04 4.34
CA ARG A 88 1.67 6.70 4.48
C ARG A 88 0.79 5.69 3.79
N ASP A 89 1.36 4.98 2.82
CA ASP A 89 0.70 3.90 2.13
C ASP A 89 1.27 2.57 2.59
N TYR A 90 0.43 1.81 3.30
CA TYR A 90 0.73 0.47 3.77
C TYR A 90 0.40 -0.52 2.66
N VAL A 91 1.45 -1.08 2.06
CA VAL A 91 1.36 -2.01 0.95
C VAL A 91 1.64 -3.41 1.49
N GLU A 92 0.65 -4.29 1.41
CA GLU A 92 0.78 -5.71 1.73
C GLU A 92 0.66 -6.54 0.45
N VAL A 93 1.49 -7.56 0.30
CA VAL A 93 1.49 -8.45 -0.88
C VAL A 93 1.48 -9.90 -0.42
N TRP A 94 0.55 -10.69 -0.94
CA TRP A 94 0.51 -12.13 -0.67
C TRP A 94 0.16 -12.94 -1.91
N LYS A 95 0.69 -14.16 -1.94
CA LYS A 95 0.41 -15.16 -2.97
C LYS A 95 -0.88 -15.90 -2.61
N ASN A 96 -1.77 -16.04 -3.58
CA ASN A 96 -3.02 -16.76 -3.47
C ASN A 96 -3.05 -17.93 -4.46
N GLU A 97 -3.69 -19.02 -4.06
CA GLU A 97 -3.96 -20.17 -4.91
C GLU A 97 -5.46 -20.19 -5.23
N ALA A 98 -5.81 -19.92 -6.49
CA ALA A 98 -7.20 -19.99 -6.92
C ALA A 98 -7.58 -21.46 -7.16
N THR A 99 -8.64 -21.90 -6.48
CA THR A 99 -9.40 -23.09 -6.85
C THR A 99 -10.61 -22.63 -7.66
N PRO A 100 -10.69 -22.94 -8.96
CA PRO A 100 -11.85 -22.58 -9.76
C PRO A 100 -13.09 -23.27 -9.19
N VAL A 101 -14.08 -22.47 -8.78
CA VAL A 101 -15.42 -22.96 -8.49
C VAL A 101 -16.23 -22.75 -9.76
N ILE A 102 -16.62 -23.84 -10.42
CA ILE A 102 -17.64 -23.77 -11.48
C ILE A 102 -18.96 -23.49 -10.76
N VAL A 103 -19.59 -22.37 -11.07
CA VAL A 103 -20.98 -22.05 -10.67
C VAL A 103 -21.89 -22.39 -11.84
#